data_AF-A0A937N6H5-F1
#
_entry.id   AF-A0A937N6H5-F1
#
_cell.length_a   1.000
_cell.length_b   1.000
_cell.length_c   1.000
_cell.angle_alpha   90.00
_cell.angle_beta   90.00
_cell.angle_gamma   90.00
#
_symmetry.space_group_name_H-M   'P 1'
#
loop_
_entity.id
_entity.type
_entity.pdbx_description
1 polymer ?
#
loop_
_entity_poly.entity_id
_entity_poly.type
_entity_poly.pdbx_seq_one_letter_code
_entity_poly.pdbx_strand_id
1 'polypeptide(L)'
;MMMRVALLVLVFAGTGIGQELIEGKTFEHFAGVSIQLENRQNVTIRRCFFNDVGVAVRLKNCRNVTIDSCMMTDLTIQGIDVREGCSDVRIINNHMNSFRSDVQGGHFISTEKTDTPQQFRITIAGNTLIGNGKSWVEGRKDGAAGDMIALRSVSGFTMSGNDLSGGGEFGMDCVHGCENGVIAHNIIRQIDGTGLLIGYGIKNVNVYGNNIIDCGSSFETDGSANDITHQAGIHCRNGVENVLITSNLIRRKSAEEMRYGIHLRETTGVIKANLISGVDETIHVPRSLVQTVKID
;
A
#
# COMPACT_ATOMS: atom_id res chain seq x y z
N MET A 1 -26.25 -28.08 5.00
CA MET A 1 -26.39 -27.26 3.78
C MET A 1 -25.11 -27.47 2.98
N MET A 2 -25.21 -28.17 1.83
CA MET A 2 -24.03 -28.61 1.07
C MET A 2 -23.30 -27.43 0.43
N MET A 3 -22.03 -27.30 0.79
CA MET A 3 -21.06 -26.32 0.29
C MET A 3 -20.74 -26.62 -1.18
N ARG A 4 -21.14 -25.74 -2.10
CA ARG A 4 -20.69 -25.79 -3.49
C ARG A 4 -19.29 -25.18 -3.55
N VAL A 5 -18.26 -26.02 -3.41
CA VAL A 5 -16.87 -25.63 -3.66
C VAL A 5 -16.69 -25.48 -5.16
N ALA A 6 -16.84 -24.26 -5.67
CA ALA A 6 -16.33 -23.91 -6.99
C ALA A 6 -14.85 -23.58 -6.86
N LEU A 7 -14.00 -24.61 -6.73
CA LEU A 7 -12.57 -24.46 -6.99
C LEU A 7 -12.41 -24.30 -8.51
N LEU A 8 -12.60 -23.08 -9.02
CA LEU A 8 -12.32 -22.78 -10.40
C LEU A 8 -10.81 -22.49 -10.54
N VAL A 9 -9.98 -23.53 -10.53
CA VAL A 9 -8.61 -23.40 -11.04
C VAL A 9 -8.72 -23.32 -12.56
N LEU A 10 -8.69 -22.11 -13.11
CA LEU A 10 -8.58 -21.90 -14.55
C LEU A 10 -7.14 -22.22 -14.99
N VAL A 11 -6.78 -23.52 -15.02
CA VAL A 11 -5.60 -24.00 -15.74
C VAL A 11 -5.97 -24.13 -17.22
N PHE A 12 -6.23 -23.01 -17.89
CA PHE A 12 -6.22 -23.00 -19.35
C PHE A 12 -4.76 -23.01 -19.82
N ALA A 13 -4.20 -24.20 -20.07
CA ALA A 13 -2.98 -24.33 -20.84
C ALA A 13 -3.26 -23.88 -22.28
N GLY A 14 -3.16 -22.59 -22.52
CA GLY A 14 -3.38 -21.97 -23.82
C GLY A 14 -2.69 -20.62 -23.82
N THR A 15 -1.60 -20.53 -24.55
CA THR A 15 -0.92 -19.29 -24.97
C THR A 15 -1.78 -18.49 -25.95
N GLY A 16 -3.08 -18.38 -25.66
CA GLY A 16 -4.07 -17.76 -26.52
C GLY A 16 -3.73 -16.29 -26.73
N ILE A 17 -3.64 -15.89 -27.99
CA ILE A 17 -3.36 -14.53 -28.49
C ILE A 17 -4.57 -13.58 -28.21
N GLY A 18 -5.45 -13.93 -27.26
CA GLY A 18 -6.69 -13.21 -26.95
C GLY A 18 -6.66 -12.58 -25.57
N GLN A 19 -7.41 -11.49 -25.39
CA GLN A 19 -7.66 -10.89 -24.10
C GLN A 19 -8.51 -11.84 -23.25
N GLU A 20 -8.02 -12.22 -22.07
CA GLU A 20 -8.79 -12.99 -21.09
C GLU A 20 -9.62 -12.05 -20.23
N LEU A 21 -10.91 -12.34 -20.06
CA LEU A 21 -11.84 -11.52 -19.27
C LEU A 21 -12.51 -12.35 -18.18
N ILE A 22 -12.23 -12.01 -16.92
CA ILE A 22 -12.91 -12.53 -15.74
C ILE A 22 -13.80 -11.43 -15.21
N GLU A 23 -15.12 -11.56 -15.39
CA GLU A 23 -16.06 -10.50 -15.08
C GLU A 23 -17.28 -11.00 -14.29
N GLY A 24 -17.74 -10.16 -13.35
CA GLY A 24 -19.04 -10.34 -12.69
C GLY A 24 -19.10 -11.60 -11.82
N LYS A 25 -17.94 -12.10 -11.37
CA LYS A 25 -17.85 -13.30 -10.54
C LYS A 25 -17.98 -12.93 -9.07
N THR A 26 -18.55 -13.84 -8.29
CA THR A 26 -18.69 -13.73 -6.83
C THR A 26 -17.96 -14.88 -6.18
N PHE A 27 -17.11 -14.57 -5.20
CA PHE A 27 -16.33 -15.52 -4.42
C PHE A 27 -16.59 -15.26 -2.93
N GLU A 28 -17.12 -16.26 -2.23
CA GLU A 28 -17.51 -16.12 -0.83
C GLU A 28 -17.01 -17.30 0.01
N HIS A 29 -16.65 -17.03 1.27
CA HIS A 29 -16.30 -18.04 2.29
C HIS A 29 -15.20 -19.01 1.83
N PHE A 30 -14.10 -18.45 1.32
CA PHE A 30 -13.02 -19.22 0.72
C PHE A 30 -11.66 -18.86 1.31
N ALA A 31 -11.14 -19.68 2.22
CA ALA A 31 -9.86 -19.42 2.91
C ALA A 31 -8.60 -19.40 2.00
N GLY A 32 -8.71 -19.82 0.73
CA GLY A 32 -7.58 -19.86 -0.21
C GLY A 32 -7.44 -18.61 -1.08
N VAL A 33 -6.81 -18.77 -2.25
CA VAL A 33 -6.72 -17.73 -3.29
C VAL A 33 -7.89 -17.84 -4.28
N SER A 34 -8.79 -16.86 -4.34
CA SER A 34 -9.99 -16.92 -5.20
C SER A 34 -9.66 -16.90 -6.68
N ILE A 35 -8.75 -16.02 -7.11
CA ILE A 35 -8.20 -16.01 -8.47
C ILE A 35 -6.67 -16.07 -8.39
N GLN A 36 -6.10 -17.16 -8.87
CA GLN A 36 -4.65 -17.30 -9.03
C GLN A 36 -4.28 -17.35 -10.51
N LEU A 37 -3.49 -16.36 -10.95
CA LEU A 37 -2.96 -16.30 -12.31
C LEU A 37 -1.45 -16.49 -12.26
N GLU A 38 -0.97 -17.44 -13.05
CA GLU A 38 0.46 -17.73 -13.20
C GLU A 38 0.82 -17.83 -14.68
N ASN A 39 1.89 -17.13 -15.10
CA ASN A 39 2.36 -17.10 -16.49
C ASN A 39 1.27 -16.65 -17.50
N ARG A 40 0.43 -15.68 -17.09
CA ARG A 40 -0.68 -15.15 -17.89
C ARG A 40 -0.37 -13.79 -18.50
N GLN A 41 -1.00 -13.48 -19.63
CA GLN A 41 -0.87 -12.17 -20.26
C GLN A 41 -2.22 -11.66 -20.76
N ASN A 42 -2.39 -10.33 -20.80
CA ASN A 42 -3.58 -9.67 -21.34
C ASN A 42 -4.87 -10.08 -20.61
N VAL A 43 -4.83 -10.08 -19.28
CA VAL A 43 -5.99 -10.47 -18.44
C VAL A 43 -6.68 -9.24 -17.88
N THR A 44 -8.00 -9.20 -17.94
CA THR A 44 -8.84 -8.21 -17.26
C THR A 44 -9.73 -8.92 -16.25
N ILE A 45 -9.61 -8.56 -14.98
CA ILE A 45 -10.50 -8.97 -13.89
C ILE A 45 -11.34 -7.73 -13.56
N ARG A 46 -12.67 -7.79 -13.72
CA ARG A 46 -13.50 -6.62 -13.44
C ARG A 46 -14.86 -6.92 -12.85
N ARG A 47 -15.37 -5.99 -12.03
CA ARG A 47 -16.71 -6.10 -11.42
C ARG A 47 -16.91 -7.43 -10.68
N CYS A 48 -15.83 -7.97 -10.11
CA CYS A 48 -15.90 -9.17 -9.28
C CYS A 48 -16.12 -8.77 -7.83
N PHE A 49 -16.80 -9.64 -7.09
CA PHE A 49 -17.06 -9.49 -5.66
C PHE A 49 -16.35 -10.61 -4.89
N PHE A 50 -15.61 -10.23 -3.85
CA PHE A 50 -14.87 -11.12 -2.97
C PHE A 50 -15.27 -10.82 -1.53
N ASN A 51 -15.74 -11.83 -0.79
CA ASN A 51 -16.25 -11.69 0.57
C ASN A 51 -15.79 -12.86 1.44
N ASP A 52 -15.18 -12.59 2.59
CA ASP A 52 -14.67 -13.66 3.47
C ASP A 52 -13.78 -14.66 2.72
N VAL A 53 -12.80 -14.10 1.98
CA VAL A 53 -11.82 -14.89 1.22
C VAL A 53 -10.40 -14.68 1.75
N GLY A 54 -9.51 -15.67 1.57
CA GLY A 54 -8.09 -15.61 1.89
C GLY A 54 -7.40 -14.50 1.12
N VAL A 55 -7.16 -14.78 -0.15
CA VAL A 55 -6.56 -13.84 -1.11
C VAL A 55 -7.51 -13.66 -2.27
N ALA A 56 -7.96 -12.44 -2.55
CA ALA A 56 -8.90 -12.23 -3.66
C ALA A 56 -8.23 -12.48 -5.01
N VAL A 57 -7.07 -11.87 -5.26
CA VAL A 57 -6.30 -12.08 -6.50
C VAL A 57 -4.82 -12.25 -6.21
N ARG A 58 -4.20 -13.30 -6.74
CA ARG A 58 -2.75 -13.50 -6.76
C ARG A 58 -2.23 -13.57 -8.19
N LEU A 59 -1.21 -12.77 -8.49
CA LEU A 59 -0.52 -12.76 -9.77
C LEU A 59 0.92 -13.23 -9.60
N LYS A 60 1.40 -14.12 -10.46
CA LYS A 60 2.82 -14.50 -10.55
C LYS A 60 3.24 -14.59 -12.02
N ASN A 61 4.40 -14.02 -12.38
CA ASN A 61 4.88 -14.00 -13.77
C ASN A 61 3.83 -13.53 -14.81
N CYS A 62 2.99 -12.57 -14.45
CA CYS A 62 1.90 -12.09 -15.30
C CYS A 62 2.24 -10.77 -16.01
N ARG A 63 1.70 -10.54 -17.22
CA ARG A 63 1.92 -9.29 -17.96
C ARG A 63 0.64 -8.65 -18.46
N ASN A 64 0.54 -7.32 -18.41
CA ASN A 64 -0.61 -6.57 -18.90
C ASN A 64 -1.92 -7.07 -18.26
N VAL A 65 -1.95 -7.05 -16.93
CA VAL A 65 -3.12 -7.45 -16.14
C VAL A 65 -3.82 -6.20 -15.61
N THR A 66 -5.14 -6.14 -15.77
CA THR A 66 -5.96 -5.07 -15.20
C THR A 66 -6.94 -5.66 -14.21
N ILE A 67 -6.97 -5.14 -12.98
CA ILE A 67 -7.95 -5.46 -11.93
C ILE A 67 -8.73 -4.17 -11.67
N ASP A 68 -9.98 -4.14 -12.13
CA ASP A 68 -10.78 -2.92 -12.22
C ASP A 68 -12.16 -3.06 -11.59
N SER A 69 -12.57 -2.08 -10.78
CA SER A 69 -13.95 -1.98 -10.30
C SER A 69 -14.42 -3.24 -9.54
N CYS A 70 -13.50 -3.92 -8.84
CA CYS A 70 -13.85 -5.04 -7.96
C CYS A 70 -14.19 -4.54 -6.56
N MET A 71 -15.00 -5.31 -5.85
CA MET A 71 -15.33 -5.09 -4.44
C MET A 71 -14.78 -6.25 -3.61
N MET A 72 -14.00 -5.92 -2.58
CA MET A 72 -13.37 -6.89 -1.68
C MET A 72 -13.74 -6.53 -0.24
N THR A 73 -14.37 -7.44 0.48
CA THR A 73 -14.77 -7.22 1.87
C THR A 73 -14.40 -8.41 2.75
N ASP A 74 -14.15 -8.13 4.02
CA ASP A 74 -13.92 -9.14 5.06
C ASP A 74 -12.81 -10.13 4.68
N LEU A 75 -11.73 -9.63 4.09
CA LEU A 75 -10.59 -10.45 3.68
C LEU A 75 -9.94 -11.13 4.89
N THR A 76 -9.39 -12.33 4.68
CA THR A 76 -8.71 -13.10 5.74
C THR A 76 -7.19 -13.13 5.62
N ILE A 77 -6.62 -12.70 4.48
CA ILE A 77 -5.17 -12.58 4.30
C ILE A 77 -4.81 -11.33 3.49
N GLN A 78 -5.32 -11.20 2.26
CA GLN A 78 -4.86 -10.16 1.34
C GLN A 78 -5.93 -9.84 0.29
N GLY A 79 -6.03 -8.59 -0.18
CA GLY A 79 -6.83 -8.28 -1.36
C GLY A 79 -6.12 -8.76 -2.62
N ILE A 80 -5.09 -8.04 -3.03
CA ILE A 80 -4.32 -8.31 -4.24
C ILE A 80 -2.84 -8.54 -3.88
N ASP A 81 -2.31 -9.70 -4.28
CA ASP A 81 -0.93 -10.15 -4.08
C ASP A 81 -0.22 -10.20 -5.45
N VAL A 82 0.71 -9.28 -5.71
CA VAL A 82 1.50 -9.25 -6.95
C VAL A 82 2.92 -9.77 -6.69
N ARG A 83 3.23 -10.93 -7.24
CA ARG A 83 4.49 -11.63 -7.01
C ARG A 83 5.54 -11.37 -8.08
N GLU A 84 6.72 -11.94 -7.88
CA GLU A 84 7.84 -11.91 -8.82
C GLU A 84 7.43 -12.10 -10.29
N GLY A 85 8.14 -11.41 -11.17
CA GLY A 85 7.99 -11.48 -12.63
C GLY A 85 6.74 -10.79 -13.21
N CYS A 86 5.95 -10.09 -12.39
CA CYS A 86 4.78 -9.37 -12.89
C CYS A 86 5.15 -8.02 -13.54
N SER A 87 4.52 -7.67 -14.66
CA SER A 87 4.72 -6.36 -15.29
C SER A 87 3.48 -5.79 -15.96
N ASP A 88 3.42 -4.47 -16.09
CA ASP A 88 2.27 -3.77 -16.71
C ASP A 88 0.94 -4.08 -15.99
N VAL A 89 0.97 -4.14 -14.65
CA VAL A 89 -0.22 -4.43 -13.82
C VAL A 89 -0.92 -3.15 -13.44
N ARG A 90 -2.23 -3.09 -13.62
CA ARG A 90 -3.09 -1.96 -13.25
C ARG A 90 -4.14 -2.41 -12.24
N ILE A 91 -4.11 -1.86 -11.04
CA ILE A 91 -5.08 -2.08 -9.98
C ILE A 91 -5.84 -0.77 -9.79
N ILE A 92 -7.04 -0.70 -10.37
CA ILE A 92 -7.76 0.57 -10.53
C ILE A 92 -9.22 0.52 -10.06
N ASN A 93 -9.70 1.62 -9.49
CA ASN A 93 -11.11 1.80 -9.12
C ASN A 93 -11.71 0.68 -8.25
N ASN A 94 -10.89 -0.03 -7.47
CA ASN A 94 -11.38 -1.08 -6.60
C ASN A 94 -11.82 -0.49 -5.26
N HIS A 95 -12.81 -1.12 -4.63
CA HIS A 95 -13.24 -0.81 -3.28
C HIS A 95 -12.89 -2.00 -2.38
N MET A 96 -12.01 -1.78 -1.41
CA MET A 96 -11.67 -2.79 -0.42
C MET A 96 -12.01 -2.28 0.98
N ASN A 97 -12.79 -3.05 1.72
CA ASN A 97 -13.30 -2.63 3.02
C ASN A 97 -13.18 -3.78 4.03
N SER A 98 -12.57 -3.49 5.16
CA SER A 98 -12.39 -4.42 6.28
C SER A 98 -11.53 -5.65 5.99
N PHE A 99 -10.78 -6.06 6.99
CA PHE A 99 -10.36 -7.43 7.18
C PHE A 99 -11.25 -8.05 8.25
N ARG A 100 -11.37 -9.38 8.25
CA ARG A 100 -11.97 -10.05 9.39
C ARG A 100 -11.21 -9.74 10.68
N SER A 101 -11.93 -9.66 11.78
CA SER A 101 -11.40 -9.21 13.07
C SER A 101 -10.31 -10.13 13.65
N ASP A 102 -10.21 -11.37 13.18
CA ASP A 102 -9.23 -12.37 13.61
C ASP A 102 -7.94 -12.37 12.78
N VAL A 103 -7.81 -11.46 11.81
CA VAL A 103 -6.69 -11.42 10.86
C VAL A 103 -5.57 -10.52 11.35
N GLN A 104 -4.32 -10.92 11.07
CA GLN A 104 -3.12 -10.16 11.41
C GLN A 104 -2.20 -10.04 10.19
N GLY A 105 -1.64 -8.85 9.99
CA GLY A 105 -0.62 -8.57 8.98
C GLY A 105 -1.10 -8.59 7.53
N GLY A 106 -2.42 -8.61 7.30
CA GLY A 106 -2.97 -8.56 5.95
C GLY A 106 -2.81 -7.18 5.30
N HIS A 107 -2.53 -7.14 4.01
CA HIS A 107 -2.55 -5.90 3.23
C HIS A 107 -3.67 -5.92 2.19
N PHE A 108 -4.27 -4.78 1.88
CA PHE A 108 -5.23 -4.74 0.78
C PHE A 108 -4.54 -4.97 -0.56
N ILE A 109 -3.41 -4.31 -0.79
CA ILE A 109 -2.58 -4.51 -1.99
C ILE A 109 -1.14 -4.68 -1.55
N SER A 110 -0.48 -5.74 -1.99
CA SER A 110 0.95 -5.92 -1.76
C SER A 110 1.67 -6.38 -3.02
N THR A 111 2.96 -6.06 -3.07
CA THR A 111 3.91 -6.72 -3.96
C THR A 111 4.92 -7.51 -3.14
N GLU A 112 5.36 -8.64 -3.69
CA GLU A 112 6.34 -9.51 -3.05
C GLU A 112 7.71 -8.84 -3.02
N LYS A 113 8.38 -8.93 -1.87
CA LYS A 113 9.77 -8.51 -1.71
C LYS A 113 10.69 -9.50 -2.44
N THR A 114 11.52 -8.98 -3.33
CA THR A 114 12.61 -9.70 -4.01
C THR A 114 13.94 -8.98 -3.82
N ASP A 115 15.07 -9.68 -4.01
CA ASP A 115 16.42 -9.13 -3.79
C ASP A 115 16.77 -7.95 -4.71
N THR A 116 16.19 -7.94 -5.90
CA THR A 116 16.26 -6.85 -6.89
C THR A 116 14.88 -6.63 -7.50
N PRO A 117 14.61 -5.48 -8.14
CA PRO A 117 13.32 -5.28 -8.76
C PRO A 117 12.99 -6.35 -9.80
N GLN A 118 11.93 -7.11 -9.55
CA GLN A 118 11.42 -8.12 -10.46
C GLN A 118 9.98 -7.86 -10.89
N GLN A 119 9.38 -6.80 -10.36
CA GLN A 119 8.09 -6.29 -10.79
C GLN A 119 8.26 -4.91 -11.43
N PHE A 120 7.57 -4.67 -12.54
CA PHE A 120 7.78 -3.47 -13.36
C PHE A 120 6.46 -2.83 -13.80
N ARG A 121 6.39 -1.48 -13.80
CA ARG A 121 5.23 -0.76 -14.38
C ARG A 121 3.93 -1.15 -13.69
N ILE A 122 3.90 -1.00 -12.36
CA ILE A 122 2.73 -1.26 -11.52
C ILE A 122 1.99 0.06 -11.27
N THR A 123 0.70 0.10 -11.61
CA THR A 123 -0.17 1.25 -11.39
C THR A 123 -1.26 0.89 -10.37
N ILE A 124 -1.35 1.65 -9.29
CA ILE A 124 -2.39 1.53 -8.27
C ILE A 124 -3.12 2.87 -8.21
N ALA A 125 -4.32 2.97 -8.77
CA ALA A 125 -4.98 4.26 -8.92
C ALA A 125 -6.49 4.27 -8.72
N GLY A 126 -7.02 5.33 -8.09
CA GLY A 126 -8.46 5.51 -7.92
C GLY A 126 -9.12 4.49 -6.99
N ASN A 127 -8.36 3.77 -6.16
CA ASN A 127 -8.92 2.77 -5.25
C ASN A 127 -9.38 3.43 -3.94
N THR A 128 -10.41 2.85 -3.33
CA THR A 128 -10.89 3.22 -1.99
C THR A 128 -10.62 2.06 -1.03
N LEU A 129 -9.76 2.27 -0.05
CA LEU A 129 -9.36 1.26 0.93
C LEU A 129 -9.73 1.74 2.35
N ILE A 130 -10.58 0.97 3.04
CA ILE A 130 -11.15 1.36 4.33
C ILE A 130 -10.96 0.22 5.34
N GLY A 131 -10.47 0.52 6.55
CA GLY A 131 -10.58 -0.42 7.66
C GLY A 131 -9.62 -1.61 7.62
N ASN A 132 -8.32 -1.40 7.36
CA ASN A 132 -7.35 -2.50 7.47
C ASN A 132 -7.04 -2.85 8.93
N GLY A 133 -7.94 -3.58 9.61
CA GLY A 133 -7.75 -4.00 11.01
C GLY A 133 -7.75 -2.84 12.01
N LYS A 134 -7.62 -3.16 13.30
CA LYS A 134 -7.32 -2.19 14.34
C LYS A 134 -5.81 -2.16 14.58
N SER A 135 -5.29 -1.09 15.16
CA SER A 135 -3.90 -1.02 15.61
C SER A 135 -3.54 -2.16 16.57
N TRP A 136 -2.25 -2.48 16.60
CA TRP A 136 -1.65 -3.32 17.64
C TRP A 136 -1.99 -2.73 19.03
N VAL A 137 -2.52 -3.56 19.94
CA VAL A 137 -2.84 -3.19 21.33
C VAL A 137 -1.99 -4.06 22.26
N GLU A 138 -1.28 -3.44 23.20
CA GLU A 138 -0.41 -4.15 24.15
C GLU A 138 -1.19 -5.24 24.91
N GLY A 139 -0.65 -6.47 24.92
CA GLY A 139 -1.27 -7.62 25.59
C GLY A 139 -2.43 -8.27 24.82
N ARG A 140 -2.91 -7.69 23.70
CA ARG A 140 -3.77 -8.38 22.75
C ARG A 140 -2.90 -8.93 21.63
N LYS A 141 -2.73 -10.26 21.62
CA LYS A 141 -2.13 -10.96 20.49
C LYS A 141 -2.97 -10.86 19.21
N ASP A 142 -4.15 -10.21 19.24
CA ASP A 142 -5.09 -10.12 18.14
C ASP A 142 -4.99 -8.75 17.46
N GLY A 143 -4.53 -8.75 16.21
CA GLY A 143 -4.80 -7.66 15.25
C GLY A 143 -3.70 -6.62 15.06
N ALA A 144 -2.45 -7.00 14.75
CA ALA A 144 -1.58 -6.04 14.05
C ALA A 144 -2.13 -5.85 12.64
N ALA A 145 -2.70 -4.70 12.33
CA ALA A 145 -3.05 -4.30 10.97
C ALA A 145 -1.80 -4.31 10.07
N GLY A 146 -1.87 -4.90 8.87
CA GLY A 146 -0.84 -4.65 7.86
C GLY A 146 -1.01 -3.28 7.20
N ASP A 147 -0.13 -2.94 6.27
CA ASP A 147 -0.25 -1.72 5.43
C ASP A 147 -1.51 -1.75 4.55
N MET A 148 -2.12 -0.60 4.24
CA MET A 148 -3.18 -0.57 3.24
C MET A 148 -2.61 -0.91 1.85
N ILE A 149 -1.51 -0.29 1.46
CA ILE A 149 -0.77 -0.61 0.24
C ILE A 149 0.70 -0.83 0.60
N ALA A 150 1.24 -1.98 0.21
CA ALA A 150 2.63 -2.34 0.44
C ALA A 150 3.37 -2.62 -0.87
N LEU A 151 4.15 -1.65 -1.34
CA LEU A 151 4.91 -1.73 -2.57
C LEU A 151 6.39 -2.04 -2.26
N ARG A 152 6.85 -3.19 -2.75
CA ARG A 152 8.17 -3.77 -2.50
C ARG A 152 8.81 -4.21 -3.81
N SER A 153 10.09 -3.86 -3.99
CA SER A 153 10.91 -4.31 -5.13
C SER A 153 10.35 -3.98 -6.53
N VAL A 154 9.69 -2.82 -6.69
CA VAL A 154 9.08 -2.41 -7.96
C VAL A 154 9.84 -1.28 -8.64
N SER A 155 10.15 -1.42 -9.94
CA SER A 155 10.71 -0.35 -10.77
C SER A 155 9.66 0.22 -11.73
N GLY A 156 9.54 1.55 -11.78
CA GLY A 156 8.53 2.23 -12.58
C GLY A 156 7.13 2.03 -12.00
N PHE A 157 6.75 2.76 -10.97
CA PHE A 157 5.43 2.60 -10.35
C PHE A 157 4.65 3.92 -10.28
N THR A 158 3.33 3.81 -10.17
CA THR A 158 2.45 4.96 -9.94
C THR A 158 1.40 4.58 -8.91
N MET A 159 1.34 5.33 -7.81
CA MET A 159 0.28 5.25 -6.81
C MET A 159 -0.45 6.59 -6.76
N SER A 160 -1.65 6.67 -7.34
CA SER A 160 -2.33 7.96 -7.48
C SER A 160 -3.84 7.97 -7.32
N GLY A 161 -4.37 9.06 -6.75
CA GLY A 161 -5.82 9.25 -6.64
C GLY A 161 -6.52 8.22 -5.74
N ASN A 162 -5.80 7.54 -4.85
CA ASN A 162 -6.40 6.58 -3.92
C ASN A 162 -6.94 7.30 -2.66
N ASP A 163 -8.03 6.80 -2.08
CA ASP A 163 -8.57 7.23 -0.78
C ASP A 163 -8.38 6.11 0.24
N LEU A 164 -7.49 6.34 1.21
CA LEU A 164 -7.09 5.39 2.24
C LEU A 164 -7.55 5.89 3.60
N SER A 165 -8.32 5.09 4.35
CA SER A 165 -8.74 5.52 5.69
C SER A 165 -9.07 4.44 6.71
N GLY A 166 -8.95 4.83 7.98
CA GLY A 166 -9.55 4.11 9.10
C GLY A 166 -8.82 2.83 9.50
N GLY A 167 -7.50 2.84 9.54
CA GLY A 167 -6.68 1.73 10.05
C GLY A 167 -5.35 1.58 9.31
N GLY A 168 -4.69 0.44 9.50
CA GLY A 168 -3.43 0.09 8.85
C GLY A 168 -2.20 0.57 9.62
N GLU A 169 -1.15 -0.26 9.65
CA GLU A 169 0.16 0.18 10.19
C GLU A 169 0.68 1.38 9.40
N PHE A 170 0.69 1.26 8.06
CA PHE A 170 0.98 2.36 7.16
C PHE A 170 -0.14 2.53 6.12
N GLY A 171 -0.37 3.78 5.72
CA GLY A 171 -1.30 4.07 4.62
C GLY A 171 -0.69 3.56 3.32
N MET A 172 0.53 3.99 3.02
CA MET A 172 1.32 3.42 1.94
C MET A 172 2.72 3.11 2.44
N ASP A 173 3.17 1.90 2.21
CA ASP A 173 4.54 1.44 2.44
C ASP A 173 5.24 1.26 1.09
N CYS A 174 6.23 2.09 0.78
CA CYS A 174 7.04 2.01 -0.44
C CYS A 174 8.49 1.72 -0.07
N VAL A 175 8.84 0.43 -0.10
CA VAL A 175 10.10 -0.04 0.49
C VAL A 175 10.85 -1.05 -0.36
N HIS A 176 12.06 -1.41 0.09
CA HIS A 176 12.85 -2.53 -0.41
C HIS A 176 13.15 -2.44 -1.90
N GLY A 177 13.93 -1.44 -2.30
CA GLY A 177 14.44 -1.33 -3.67
C GLY A 177 13.45 -0.79 -4.69
N CYS A 178 12.33 -0.20 -4.27
CA CYS A 178 11.44 0.50 -5.18
C CYS A 178 12.11 1.73 -5.83
N GLU A 179 11.94 1.90 -7.14
CA GLU A 179 12.61 2.97 -7.89
C GLU A 179 11.78 3.53 -9.05
N ASN A 180 12.14 4.75 -9.47
CA ASN A 180 11.57 5.44 -10.64
C ASN A 180 10.04 5.57 -10.56
N GLY A 181 9.53 6.04 -9.42
CA GLY A 181 8.12 6.00 -9.10
C GLY A 181 7.47 7.35 -8.80
N VAL A 182 6.14 7.35 -8.82
CA VAL A 182 5.30 8.50 -8.51
C VAL A 182 4.25 8.12 -7.47
N ILE A 183 4.13 8.92 -6.42
CA ILE A 183 3.09 8.84 -5.39
C ILE A 183 2.37 10.18 -5.36
N ALA A 184 1.17 10.26 -5.93
CA ALA A 184 0.54 11.55 -6.17
C ALA A 184 -0.97 11.61 -5.98
N HIS A 185 -1.47 12.74 -5.48
CA HIS A 185 -2.90 13.02 -5.40
C HIS A 185 -3.72 11.99 -4.59
N ASN A 186 -3.10 11.34 -3.61
CA ASN A 186 -3.80 10.43 -2.71
C ASN A 186 -4.39 11.19 -1.52
N ILE A 187 -5.50 10.69 -0.98
CA ILE A 187 -6.06 11.10 0.29
C ILE A 187 -5.75 9.97 1.28
N ILE A 188 -4.98 10.28 2.32
CA ILE A 188 -4.57 9.31 3.34
C ILE A 188 -4.97 9.89 4.68
N ARG A 189 -5.88 9.24 5.40
CA ARG A 189 -6.40 9.79 6.65
C ARG A 189 -6.68 8.76 7.72
N GLN A 190 -6.48 9.10 8.99
CA GLN A 190 -6.82 8.20 10.10
C GLN A 190 -6.19 6.81 9.94
N ILE A 191 -4.91 6.81 9.59
CA ILE A 191 -4.05 5.63 9.57
C ILE A 191 -3.44 5.50 10.96
N ASP A 192 -3.34 4.29 11.48
CA ASP A 192 -2.89 4.08 12.86
C ASP A 192 -1.43 4.50 13.04
N GLY A 193 -0.57 4.19 12.08
CA GLY A 193 0.80 4.70 11.99
C GLY A 193 1.00 5.71 10.85
N THR A 194 2.20 5.72 10.25
CA THR A 194 2.60 6.76 9.30
C THR A 194 1.74 6.73 8.02
N GLY A 195 1.36 7.91 7.53
CA GLY A 195 0.58 8.01 6.29
C GLY A 195 1.31 7.43 5.09
N LEU A 196 2.58 7.80 4.90
CA LEU A 196 3.45 7.30 3.83
C LEU A 196 4.86 6.97 4.35
N LEU A 197 5.23 5.69 4.32
CA LEU A 197 6.58 5.21 4.59
C LEU A 197 7.33 5.03 3.26
N ILE A 198 8.55 5.55 3.19
CA ILE A 198 9.46 5.43 2.04
C ILE A 198 10.82 4.98 2.57
N GLY A 199 11.35 3.84 2.13
CA GLY A 199 12.67 3.45 2.62
C GLY A 199 13.27 2.15 2.15
N TYR A 200 14.45 1.82 2.66
CA TYR A 200 15.17 0.58 2.33
C TYR A 200 15.59 0.51 0.85
N GLY A 201 16.45 1.44 0.43
CA GLY A 201 17.06 1.43 -0.91
C GLY A 201 16.17 2.02 -2.00
N ILE A 202 15.43 3.09 -1.70
CA ILE A 202 14.54 3.76 -2.66
C ILE A 202 15.31 4.75 -3.52
N LYS A 203 14.98 4.83 -4.81
CA LYS A 203 15.63 5.77 -5.74
C LYS A 203 14.66 6.47 -6.71
N ASN A 204 14.86 7.76 -6.95
CA ASN A 204 14.15 8.52 -7.99
C ASN A 204 12.61 8.49 -7.82
N VAL A 205 12.11 8.91 -6.67
CA VAL A 205 10.68 8.89 -6.36
C VAL A 205 10.14 10.31 -6.18
N ASN A 206 9.03 10.60 -6.84
CA ASN A 206 8.32 11.87 -6.71
C ASN A 206 7.06 11.68 -5.87
N VAL A 207 6.91 12.50 -4.83
CA VAL A 207 5.79 12.49 -3.89
C VAL A 207 5.12 13.85 -3.89
N TYR A 208 3.93 13.96 -4.48
CA TYR A 208 3.30 15.27 -4.61
C TYR A 208 1.77 15.31 -4.62
N GLY A 209 1.20 16.44 -4.18
CA GLY A 209 -0.24 16.65 -4.24
C GLY A 209 -1.05 15.73 -3.32
N ASN A 210 -0.42 15.04 -2.36
CA ASN A 210 -1.11 14.15 -1.44
C ASN A 210 -1.69 14.93 -0.25
N ASN A 211 -2.83 14.47 0.25
CA ASN A 211 -3.49 14.98 1.45
C ASN A 211 -3.36 13.94 2.57
N ILE A 212 -2.44 14.17 3.50
CA ILE A 212 -2.16 13.27 4.63
C ILE A 212 -2.69 13.91 5.91
N ILE A 213 -3.73 13.34 6.50
CA ILE A 213 -4.52 13.99 7.56
C ILE A 213 -4.72 13.03 8.72
N ASP A 214 -4.34 13.43 9.94
CA ASP A 214 -4.59 12.62 11.15
C ASP A 214 -4.07 11.18 11.04
N CYS A 215 -2.89 10.98 10.47
CA CYS A 215 -2.18 9.70 10.50
C CYS A 215 -1.27 9.63 11.72
N GLY A 216 -0.93 8.44 12.18
CA GLY A 216 -0.20 8.24 13.43
C GLY A 216 -1.12 8.50 14.62
N SER A 217 -2.37 7.99 14.58
CA SER A 217 -3.41 8.31 15.56
C SER A 217 -3.51 7.38 16.76
N SER A 218 -2.94 6.17 16.68
CA SER A 218 -3.40 5.07 17.54
C SER A 218 -2.41 3.92 17.66
N PHE A 219 -1.11 4.18 17.58
CA PHE A 219 -0.10 3.15 17.83
C PHE A 219 0.20 3.08 19.34
N GLU A 220 -0.58 2.28 20.08
CA GLU A 220 -0.28 1.91 21.47
C GLU A 220 0.94 0.96 21.45
N THR A 221 2.12 1.53 21.40
CA THR A 221 3.39 0.79 21.39
C THR A 221 3.54 -0.15 22.59
N ASP A 222 4.16 -1.30 22.34
CA ASP A 222 4.71 -2.31 23.27
C ASP A 222 5.80 -1.79 24.23
N GLY A 223 5.69 -0.55 24.70
CA GLY A 223 6.78 0.18 25.35
C GLY A 223 7.74 0.85 24.35
N SER A 224 7.56 0.67 23.04
CA SER A 224 8.27 1.40 21.98
C SER A 224 7.66 2.76 21.63
N ALA A 225 7.05 3.49 22.57
CA ALA A 225 6.39 4.82 22.40
C ALA A 225 7.28 5.90 21.75
N ASN A 226 8.51 5.54 21.42
CA ASN A 226 9.54 6.32 20.78
C ASN A 226 9.87 5.84 19.34
N ASP A 227 9.17 4.86 18.75
CA ASP A 227 9.38 4.55 17.33
C ASP A 227 8.73 5.64 16.46
N ILE A 228 9.56 6.65 16.19
CA ILE A 228 9.31 7.77 15.29
C ILE A 228 8.87 7.33 13.87
N THR A 229 8.97 6.05 13.53
CA THR A 229 8.50 5.49 12.26
C THR A 229 6.99 5.59 12.10
N HIS A 230 6.21 5.67 13.18
CA HIS A 230 4.75 5.72 13.13
C HIS A 230 4.14 7.10 13.43
N GLN A 231 4.97 8.10 13.74
CA GLN A 231 4.56 9.42 14.23
C GLN A 231 4.65 10.52 13.15
N ALA A 232 4.65 10.16 11.86
CA ALA A 232 4.87 11.10 10.76
C ALA A 232 3.77 11.06 9.70
N GLY A 233 3.57 12.18 9.01
CA GLY A 233 2.80 12.19 7.77
C GLY A 233 3.53 11.44 6.67
N ILE A 234 4.79 11.83 6.43
CA ILE A 234 5.72 11.15 5.53
C ILE A 234 6.99 10.80 6.29
N HIS A 235 7.41 9.54 6.24
CA HIS A 235 8.65 9.08 6.83
C HIS A 235 9.59 8.52 5.76
N CYS A 236 10.81 9.03 5.67
CA CYS A 236 11.86 8.52 4.79
C CYS A 236 12.98 7.88 5.62
N ARG A 237 13.40 6.63 5.31
CA ARG A 237 14.47 5.95 6.05
C ARG A 237 15.30 4.96 5.25
N ASN A 238 16.48 4.60 5.77
CA ASN A 238 17.30 3.48 5.31
C ASN A 238 17.66 3.56 3.82
N GLY A 239 18.36 4.62 3.41
CA GLY A 239 18.84 4.80 2.04
C GLY A 239 17.73 5.18 1.05
N VAL A 240 17.27 6.43 1.12
CA VAL A 240 16.36 7.04 0.13
C VAL A 240 17.16 8.05 -0.71
N GLU A 241 17.21 7.86 -2.01
CA GLU A 241 18.02 8.69 -2.92
C GLU A 241 17.16 9.42 -3.94
N ASN A 242 17.47 10.70 -4.18
CA ASN A 242 16.83 11.54 -5.18
C ASN A 242 15.29 11.55 -5.06
N VAL A 243 14.79 11.77 -3.84
CA VAL A 243 13.35 11.94 -3.60
C VAL A 243 12.96 13.41 -3.79
N LEU A 244 11.82 13.65 -4.43
CA LEU A 244 11.18 14.97 -4.47
C LEU A 244 9.88 14.90 -3.68
N ILE A 245 9.79 15.64 -2.57
CA ILE A 245 8.56 15.74 -1.77
C ILE A 245 8.02 17.17 -1.89
N THR A 246 6.92 17.35 -2.61
CA THR A 246 6.42 18.70 -2.90
C THR A 246 4.92 18.82 -2.99
N SER A 247 4.37 20.00 -2.67
CA SER A 247 2.95 20.29 -2.90
C SER A 247 2.01 19.33 -2.17
N ASN A 248 2.44 18.76 -1.03
CA ASN A 248 1.59 17.92 -0.19
C ASN A 248 0.94 18.78 0.91
N LEU A 249 -0.28 18.41 1.29
CA LEU A 249 -0.94 18.90 2.50
C LEU A 249 -0.77 17.84 3.59
N ILE A 250 -0.11 18.21 4.68
CA ILE A 250 0.09 17.33 5.84
C ILE A 250 -0.49 18.04 7.07
N ARG A 251 -1.46 17.42 7.74
CA ARG A 251 -2.15 18.08 8.86
C ARG A 251 -2.52 17.13 9.98
N ARG A 252 -2.08 17.46 11.21
CA ARG A 252 -2.68 16.97 12.44
C ARG A 252 -3.84 17.88 12.82
N LYS A 253 -5.05 17.34 12.89
CA LYS A 253 -6.22 17.98 13.51
C LYS A 253 -6.50 17.41 14.90
N SER A 254 -6.41 16.09 15.06
CA SER A 254 -6.77 15.39 16.31
C SER A 254 -5.90 14.16 16.62
N ALA A 255 -5.04 13.69 15.71
CA ALA A 255 -4.14 12.56 15.97
C ALA A 255 -2.97 12.98 16.88
N GLU A 256 -3.15 12.90 18.21
CA GLU A 256 -2.18 13.44 19.19
C GLU A 256 -0.74 12.92 19.00
N GLU A 257 -0.59 11.66 18.60
CA GLU A 257 0.70 10.99 18.36
C GLU A 257 1.41 11.41 17.06
N MET A 258 0.76 12.17 16.17
CA MET A 258 1.39 12.70 14.97
C MET A 258 2.33 13.87 15.30
N ARG A 259 3.61 13.57 15.51
CA ARG A 259 4.62 14.57 15.90
C ARG A 259 5.25 15.29 14.73
N TYR A 260 5.41 14.61 13.58
CA TYR A 260 6.16 15.13 12.45
C TYR A 260 5.29 15.27 11.19
N GLY A 261 5.48 16.37 10.46
CA GLY A 261 4.95 16.46 9.10
C GLY A 261 5.71 15.53 8.17
N ILE A 262 7.00 15.81 7.99
CA ILE A 262 7.95 15.00 7.24
C ILE A 262 9.13 14.66 8.17
N HIS A 263 9.50 13.39 8.26
CA HIS A 263 10.65 12.93 9.02
C HIS A 263 11.63 12.19 8.12
N LEU A 264 12.92 12.58 8.15
CA LEU A 264 13.95 12.05 7.25
C LEU A 264 15.05 11.30 8.01
N ARG A 265 15.48 10.17 7.46
CA ARG A 265 16.69 9.42 7.85
C ARG A 265 17.36 8.92 6.57
N GLU A 266 18.68 9.04 6.49
CA GLU A 266 19.49 8.54 5.36
C GLU A 266 18.88 8.88 3.99
N THR A 267 18.49 10.15 3.81
CA THR A 267 17.73 10.62 2.65
C THR A 267 18.52 11.67 1.86
N THR A 268 18.45 11.61 0.54
CA THR A 268 18.90 12.68 -0.37
C THR A 268 17.74 13.12 -1.25
N GLY A 269 17.62 14.43 -1.50
CA GLY A 269 16.48 14.92 -2.28
C GLY A 269 16.15 16.39 -2.07
N VAL A 270 14.94 16.74 -2.50
CA VAL A 270 14.38 18.10 -2.42
C VAL A 270 13.01 18.04 -1.76
N ILE A 271 12.81 18.88 -0.76
CA ILE A 271 11.53 19.07 -0.10
C ILE A 271 11.12 20.52 -0.33
N LYS A 272 9.97 20.75 -0.97
CA LYS A 272 9.56 22.12 -1.26
C LYS A 272 8.06 22.33 -1.37
N ALA A 273 7.59 23.51 -1.02
CA ALA A 273 6.19 23.91 -1.20
C ALA A 273 5.16 22.93 -0.58
N ASN A 274 5.44 22.36 0.60
CA ASN A 274 4.47 21.55 1.34
C ASN A 274 3.72 22.41 2.36
N LEU A 275 2.41 22.21 2.49
CA LEU A 275 1.61 22.85 3.52
C LEU A 275 1.49 21.90 4.72
N ILE A 276 2.25 22.18 5.78
CA ILE A 276 2.33 21.35 6.98
C ILE A 276 1.80 22.13 8.17
N SER A 277 0.86 21.55 8.93
CA SER A 277 0.23 22.25 10.06
C SER A 277 -0.20 21.30 11.17
N GLY A 278 -0.29 21.85 12.38
CA GLY A 278 -0.82 21.17 13.56
C GLY A 278 0.13 20.16 14.22
N VAL A 279 1.25 19.80 13.60
CA VAL A 279 2.29 18.88 14.13
C VAL A 279 3.30 19.60 15.03
N ASP A 280 4.10 18.86 15.79
CA ASP A 280 5.13 19.42 16.69
C ASP A 280 6.35 19.94 15.90
N GLU A 281 6.77 19.21 14.87
CA GLU A 281 7.85 19.59 13.97
C GLU A 281 7.44 19.40 12.51
N THR A 282 7.55 20.46 11.70
CA THR A 282 7.07 20.42 10.31
C THR A 282 7.92 19.49 9.44
N ILE A 283 9.25 19.65 9.50
CA ILE A 283 10.22 18.83 8.78
C ILE A 283 11.39 18.55 9.74
N HIS A 284 11.59 17.28 10.09
CA HIS A 284 12.75 16.87 10.88
C HIS A 284 13.86 16.32 9.98
N VAL A 285 15.00 17.01 9.98
CA VAL A 285 16.21 16.60 9.26
C VAL A 285 17.37 16.44 10.25
N PRO A 286 17.86 15.21 10.48
CA PRO A 286 19.05 14.96 11.27
C PRO A 286 20.25 15.77 10.75
N ARG A 287 21.09 16.28 11.67
CA ARG A 287 22.26 17.10 11.32
C ARG A 287 23.17 16.48 10.26
N SER A 288 23.27 15.16 10.25
CA SER A 288 24.06 14.39 9.27
C SER A 288 23.55 14.49 7.83
N LEU A 289 22.32 14.96 7.60
CA LEU A 289 21.67 15.03 6.28
C LEU A 289 21.51 16.45 5.73
N VAL A 290 21.91 17.47 6.49
CA VAL A 290 21.70 18.88 6.11
C VAL A 290 22.34 19.24 4.77
N GLN A 291 23.41 18.55 4.37
CA GLN A 291 24.09 18.77 3.09
C GLN A 291 23.47 17.99 1.92
N THR A 292 22.66 16.96 2.19
CA THR A 292 22.11 16.05 1.16
C THR A 292 20.65 16.31 0.86
N VAL A 293 19.97 17.12 1.67
CA VAL A 293 18.57 17.50 1.50
C VAL A 293 18.47 19.01 1.29
N LYS A 294 17.80 19.43 0.21
CA LYS A 294 17.43 20.83 -0.01
C LYS A 294 16.01 21.07 0.46
N ILE A 295 15.78 22.13 1.25
CA ILE A 295 14.46 22.55 1.71
C ILE A 295 14.20 23.96 1.16
N ASP A 296 13.19 24.10 0.29
CA ASP A 296 12.80 25.37 -0.37
C ASP A 296 11.34 25.76 -0.08
#